data_AF-A0A7V3Y0S7-F1
#
_entry.id   AF-A0A7V3Y0S7-F1
#
_cell.length_a   1.000
_cell.length_b   1.000
_cell.length_c   1.000
_cell.angle_alpha   90.00
_cell.angle_beta   90.00
_cell.angle_gamma   90.00
#
_symmetry.space_group_name_H-M   'P 1'
#
loop_
_entity.id
_entity.type
_entity.pdbx_description
1 polymer ?
#
loop_
_entity_poly.entity_id
_entity_poly.type
_entity_poly.pdbx_seq_one_letter_code
_entity_poly.pdbx_strand_id
1 'polypeptide(L)'
;MKNFTILLIVMSIIFVSCSQQISIQGKPDVLVKKYLKDDSTYVIMCKGYPKPDTTGIQATETAKEAALLNAQYIARGIFSEEVDVIKDGIVDDYSINPDYVVITYSIRHPNIKRYILEE
;
A
#
# COMPACT_ATOMS: atom_id res chain seq x y z
N MET A 1 0.04 -53.56 -21.65
CA MET A 1 0.81 -52.30 -21.49
C MET A 1 0.10 -51.12 -22.18
N LYS A 2 -1.12 -50.78 -21.75
CA LYS A 2 -1.90 -49.66 -22.33
C LYS A 2 -2.59 -48.79 -21.26
N ASN A 3 -2.50 -49.20 -20.01
CA ASN A 3 -3.19 -48.58 -18.88
C ASN A 3 -2.22 -47.79 -17.98
N PHE A 4 -0.90 -47.92 -18.21
CA PHE A 4 0.14 -47.21 -17.45
C PHE A 4 0.36 -45.78 -17.94
N THR A 5 0.06 -45.53 -19.22
CA THR A 5 0.15 -44.20 -19.85
C THR A 5 -0.94 -43.24 -19.36
N ILE A 6 -2.07 -43.74 -18.88
CA ILE A 6 -3.17 -42.89 -18.38
C ILE A 6 -2.87 -42.36 -16.97
N LEU A 7 -2.12 -43.12 -16.15
CA LEU A 7 -1.76 -42.70 -14.79
C LEU A 7 -0.78 -41.52 -14.76
N LEU A 8 0.06 -41.38 -15.79
CA LEU A 8 1.07 -40.32 -15.88
C LEU A 8 0.49 -38.95 -16.26
N ILE A 9 -0.67 -38.92 -16.93
CA ILE A 9 -1.32 -37.68 -17.38
C ILE A 9 -2.06 -36.98 -16.23
N VAL A 10 -2.52 -37.74 -15.22
CA VAL A 10 -3.28 -37.20 -14.07
C VAL A 10 -2.33 -36.56 -13.04
N MET A 11 -1.08 -37.01 -12.95
CA MET A 11 -0.09 -36.50 -11.98
C MET A 11 0.47 -35.10 -12.36
N SER A 12 0.32 -34.68 -13.62
CA SER A 12 0.89 -33.42 -14.12
C SER A 12 0.06 -32.18 -13.79
N ILE A 13 -1.15 -32.33 -13.22
CA ILE A 13 -2.08 -31.22 -12.99
C ILE A 13 -1.84 -30.53 -11.62
N ILE A 14 -1.00 -31.09 -10.74
CA ILE A 14 -0.89 -30.64 -9.34
C ILE A 14 0.11 -29.49 -9.13
N PHE A 15 0.87 -29.06 -10.15
CA PHE A 15 1.87 -27.98 -10.00
C PHE A 15 1.43 -26.60 -10.49
N VAL A 16 0.17 -26.41 -10.90
CA VAL A 16 -0.38 -25.08 -11.21
C VAL A 16 -1.21 -24.57 -10.03
N SER A 17 -0.56 -24.37 -8.89
CA SER A 17 -1.01 -23.40 -7.90
C SER A 17 0.05 -22.33 -7.79
N CYS A 18 0.17 -21.58 -8.89
CA CYS A 18 0.75 -20.25 -8.83
C CYS A 18 -0.13 -19.46 -7.85
N SER A 19 0.48 -18.92 -6.80
CA SER A 19 -0.19 -18.10 -5.79
C SER A 19 -0.79 -16.86 -6.45
N GLN A 20 -1.99 -16.98 -7.01
CA GLN A 20 -2.79 -15.84 -7.38
C GLN A 20 -3.35 -15.28 -6.09
N GLN A 21 -2.69 -14.23 -5.59
CA GLN A 21 -3.34 -13.29 -4.68
C GLN A 21 -4.63 -12.86 -5.37
N ILE A 22 -5.75 -13.36 -4.85
CA ILE A 22 -7.08 -12.95 -5.24
C ILE A 22 -7.17 -11.47 -4.88
N SER A 23 -7.03 -10.61 -5.88
CA SER A 23 -7.34 -9.19 -5.73
C SER A 23 -8.85 -9.12 -5.52
N ILE A 24 -9.26 -8.72 -4.33
CA ILE A 24 -10.66 -8.40 -4.05
C ILE A 24 -11.01 -7.24 -4.98
N GLN A 25 -11.83 -7.53 -6.00
CA GLN A 25 -12.42 -6.51 -6.86
C GLN A 25 -13.12 -5.47 -5.98
N GLY A 26 -12.58 -4.25 -5.95
CA GLY A 26 -13.25 -3.08 -5.35
C GLY A 26 -12.42 -2.23 -4.40
N LYS A 27 -11.27 -2.68 -3.89
CA LYS A 27 -10.32 -1.81 -3.18
C LYS A 27 -9.03 -1.66 -3.98
N PRO A 28 -8.68 -0.44 -4.44
CA PRO A 28 -7.37 -0.21 -5.02
C PRO A 28 -6.31 -0.62 -4.00
N ASP A 29 -5.28 -1.32 -4.47
CA ASP A 29 -4.09 -1.62 -3.68
C ASP A 29 -3.30 -0.32 -3.44
N VAL A 30 -3.72 0.42 -2.43
CA VAL A 30 -3.20 1.77 -2.12
C VAL A 30 -1.92 1.75 -1.30
N LEU A 31 -1.68 0.73 -0.47
CA LEU A 31 -0.48 0.66 0.36
C LEU A 31 0.66 0.04 -0.44
N VAL A 32 1.71 0.80 -0.71
CA VAL A 32 2.92 0.28 -1.36
C VAL A 32 3.83 -0.37 -0.32
N LYS A 33 4.10 0.33 0.78
CA LYS A 33 5.01 -0.11 1.84
C LYS A 33 4.77 0.68 3.12
N LYS A 34 4.94 0.04 4.27
CA LYS A 34 5.04 0.73 5.57
C LYS A 34 6.22 0.16 6.37
N TYR A 35 6.95 0.98 7.10
CA TYR A 35 8.06 0.53 7.95
C TYR A 35 8.48 1.57 8.99
N LEU A 36 9.00 1.09 10.13
CA LEU A 36 9.72 1.92 11.08
C LEU A 36 11.11 2.22 10.51
N LYS A 37 11.41 3.48 10.23
CA LYS A 37 12.70 3.91 9.67
C LYS A 37 13.76 4.02 10.77
N ASP A 38 13.37 4.58 11.91
CA ASP A 38 14.19 4.76 13.11
C ASP A 38 13.27 4.95 14.34
N ASP A 39 13.87 5.18 15.51
CA ASP A 39 13.14 5.28 16.80
C ASP A 39 12.17 6.47 16.88
N SER A 40 12.20 7.41 15.93
CA SER A 40 11.30 8.56 15.88
C SER A 40 10.55 8.75 14.57
N THR A 41 10.81 7.91 13.56
CA THR A 41 10.24 8.07 12.22
C THR A 41 9.61 6.80 11.72
N TYR A 42 8.33 6.88 11.32
CA TYR A 42 7.63 5.82 10.64
C TYR A 42 7.22 6.27 9.24
N VAL A 43 7.48 5.43 8.23
CA VAL A 43 7.27 5.75 6.82
C VAL A 43 6.13 4.93 6.26
N ILE A 44 5.22 5.60 5.56
CA ILE A 44 4.11 5.02 4.81
C ILE A 44 4.18 5.51 3.37
N MET A 45 4.24 4.57 2.43
CA MET A 45 4.19 4.84 1.01
C MET A 45 2.83 4.42 0.46
N CYS A 46 2.08 5.36 -0.11
CA CYS A 46 0.73 5.11 -0.60
C CYS A 46 0.52 5.63 -2.01
N LYS A 47 -0.22 4.86 -2.82
CA LYS A 47 -0.78 5.28 -4.09
C LYS A 47 -2.02 6.14 -3.86
N GLY A 48 -2.21 7.12 -4.73
CA GLY A 48 -3.46 7.82 -4.94
C GLY A 48 -3.76 7.87 -6.43
N TYR A 49 -5.03 7.70 -6.76
CA TYR A 49 -5.52 7.67 -8.12
C TYR A 49 -6.24 8.99 -8.42
N PRO A 50 -6.13 9.51 -9.65
CA PRO A 50 -6.80 10.74 -10.03
C PRO A 50 -8.32 10.60 -9.88
N LYS A 51 -9.01 11.71 -9.58
CA LYS A 51 -10.47 11.74 -9.63
C LYS A 51 -10.93 11.46 -11.07
N PRO A 52 -12.07 10.77 -11.27
CA PRO A 52 -12.66 10.63 -12.60
C PRO A 52 -12.80 11.99 -13.29
N ASP A 53 -12.72 11.99 -14.63
CA ASP A 53 -12.91 13.16 -15.49
C ASP A 53 -11.89 14.30 -15.29
N THR A 54 -10.79 14.05 -14.59
CA THR A 54 -9.66 15.00 -14.48
C THR A 54 -8.56 14.64 -15.46
N THR A 55 -7.82 15.65 -15.94
CA THR A 55 -6.71 15.45 -16.88
C THR A 55 -5.50 16.32 -16.53
N GLY A 56 -4.33 15.96 -17.08
CA GLY A 56 -3.10 16.74 -16.94
C GLY A 56 -2.74 17.05 -15.49
N ILE A 57 -2.47 18.33 -15.18
CA ILE A 57 -2.08 18.79 -13.84
C ILE A 57 -3.19 18.48 -12.82
N GLN A 58 -4.46 18.62 -13.18
CA GLN A 58 -5.57 18.37 -12.26
C GLN A 58 -5.66 16.90 -11.85
N ALA A 59 -5.44 15.98 -12.79
CA ALA A 59 -5.36 14.55 -12.49
C ALA A 59 -4.23 14.27 -11.48
N THR A 60 -3.05 14.81 -11.73
CA THR A 60 -1.89 14.65 -10.84
C THR A 60 -2.15 15.20 -9.44
N GLU A 61 -2.72 16.40 -9.30
CA GLU A 61 -2.97 17.00 -7.98
C GLU A 61 -4.07 16.26 -7.21
N THR A 62 -5.12 15.80 -7.89
CA THR A 62 -6.15 14.98 -7.22
C THR A 62 -5.62 13.61 -6.82
N ALA A 63 -4.71 13.02 -7.59
CA ALA A 63 -4.01 11.79 -7.22
C ALA A 63 -3.12 11.98 -5.99
N LYS A 64 -2.39 13.11 -5.89
CA LYS A 64 -1.60 13.47 -4.69
C LYS A 64 -2.47 13.60 -3.45
N GLU A 65 -3.60 14.30 -3.57
CA GLU A 65 -4.58 14.45 -2.50
C GLU A 65 -5.09 13.08 -2.01
N ALA A 66 -5.47 12.20 -2.94
CA ALA A 66 -5.92 10.86 -2.61
C ALA A 66 -4.83 10.03 -1.92
N ALA A 67 -3.58 10.12 -2.37
CA ALA A 67 -2.45 9.40 -1.79
C ALA A 67 -2.18 9.86 -0.34
N LEU A 68 -2.27 11.17 -0.08
CA LEU A 68 -2.13 11.75 1.26
C LEU A 68 -3.23 11.28 2.21
N LEU A 69 -4.48 11.33 1.77
CA LEU A 69 -5.61 10.84 2.56
C LEU A 69 -5.47 9.35 2.87
N ASN A 70 -5.02 8.54 1.91
CA ASN A 70 -4.76 7.12 2.12
C ASN A 70 -3.68 6.89 3.17
N ALA A 71 -2.54 7.59 3.09
CA ALA A 71 -1.45 7.45 4.05
C ALA A 71 -1.89 7.86 5.46
N GLN A 72 -2.60 8.98 5.62
CA GLN A 72 -3.12 9.45 6.91
C GLN A 72 -4.17 8.50 7.48
N TYR A 73 -5.06 7.96 6.65
CA TYR A 73 -6.05 6.98 7.08
C TYR A 73 -5.38 5.71 7.60
N ILE A 74 -4.40 5.18 6.85
CA ILE A 74 -3.63 4.00 7.27
C ILE A 74 -2.84 4.28 8.55
N ALA A 75 -2.24 5.46 8.67
CA ALA A 75 -1.50 5.88 9.86
C ALA A 75 -2.36 5.84 11.13
N ARG A 76 -3.62 6.31 11.07
CA ARG A 76 -4.55 6.27 12.21
C ARG A 76 -4.86 4.85 12.68
N GLY A 77 -4.75 3.85 11.81
CA GLY A 77 -4.90 2.44 12.20
C GLY A 77 -3.65 1.84 12.83
N ILE A 78 -2.49 2.48 12.65
CA ILE A 78 -1.20 1.97 13.14
C ILE A 78 -0.89 2.48 14.54
N PHE A 79 -1.24 3.72 14.86
CA PHE A 79 -0.81 4.37 16.09
C PHE A 79 -1.94 4.57 17.11
N SER A 80 -1.58 4.60 18.39
CA SER A 80 -2.47 5.07 19.45
C SER A 80 -2.82 6.55 19.24
N GLU A 81 -3.87 7.02 19.92
CA GLU A 81 -4.34 8.41 19.82
C GLU A 81 -3.32 9.46 20.34
N GLU A 82 -2.23 9.01 20.98
CA GLU A 82 -1.14 9.88 21.44
C GLU A 82 -0.27 10.42 20.28
N VAL A 83 -0.28 9.74 19.12
CA VAL A 83 0.42 10.21 17.92
C VAL A 83 -0.59 10.91 17.01
N ASP A 84 -0.45 12.23 16.87
CA ASP A 84 -1.25 13.00 15.92
C ASP A 84 -0.66 12.84 14.52
N VAL A 85 -1.14 11.82 13.80
CA VAL A 85 -0.60 11.45 12.49
C VAL A 85 -0.66 12.56 11.43
N ILE A 86 -1.49 13.59 11.63
CA ILE A 86 -1.54 14.74 10.73
C ILE A 86 -0.49 15.78 11.12
N LYS A 87 -0.43 16.16 12.41
CA LYS A 87 0.52 17.18 12.88
C LYS A 87 1.95 16.70 12.84
N ASP A 88 2.18 15.44 13.17
CA ASP A 88 3.51 14.82 13.18
C ASP A 88 3.93 14.31 11.79
N GLY A 89 3.00 14.32 10.83
CA GLY A 89 3.21 13.76 9.51
C GLY A 89 3.65 14.79 8.47
N ILE A 90 4.64 14.43 7.65
CA ILE A 90 5.17 15.22 6.56
C ILE A 90 5.24 14.41 5.27
N VAL A 91 4.93 15.03 4.14
CA VAL A 91 5.19 14.43 2.83
C VAL A 91 6.65 14.70 2.46
N ASP A 92 7.45 13.63 2.39
CA ASP A 92 8.87 13.73 2.05
C ASP A 92 9.11 13.69 0.54
N ASP A 93 8.28 12.98 -0.22
CA ASP A 93 8.48 12.78 -1.66
C ASP A 93 7.20 12.41 -2.43
N TYR A 94 7.23 12.63 -3.75
CA TYR A 94 6.21 12.24 -4.72
C TYR A 94 6.84 11.48 -5.89
N SER A 95 6.30 10.31 -6.23
CA SER A 95 6.59 9.60 -7.47
C SER A 95 5.35 9.59 -8.37
N ILE A 96 5.42 10.34 -9.48
CA ILE A 96 4.32 10.49 -10.43
C ILE A 96 4.43 9.38 -11.48
N ASN A 97 3.40 8.54 -11.58
CA ASN A 97 3.25 7.51 -12.59
C ASN A 97 2.09 7.88 -13.52
N PRO A 98 1.95 7.24 -14.70
CA PRO A 98 0.87 7.57 -15.65
C PRO A 98 -0.54 7.48 -15.04
N ASP A 99 -0.78 6.49 -14.18
CA ASP A 99 -2.14 6.18 -13.68
C ASP A 99 -2.35 6.54 -12.20
N TYR A 100 -1.27 6.83 -11.46
CA TYR A 100 -1.31 7.09 -10.02
C TYR A 100 -0.10 7.88 -9.54
N VAL A 101 -0.21 8.48 -8.37
CA VAL A 101 0.92 9.09 -7.66
C VAL A 101 1.20 8.28 -6.41
N VAL A 102 2.48 7.99 -6.15
CA VAL A 102 2.92 7.47 -4.86
C VAL A 102 3.44 8.63 -4.03
N ILE A 103 3.03 8.71 -2.77
CA ILE A 103 3.65 9.60 -1.80
C ILE A 103 4.53 8.82 -0.85
N THR A 104 5.58 9.46 -0.34
CA THR A 104 6.29 9.02 0.85
C THR A 104 5.88 9.92 2.01
N TYR A 105 5.11 9.37 2.95
CA TYR A 105 4.64 10.08 4.14
C TYR A 105 5.39 9.61 5.37
N SER A 106 6.02 10.52 6.10
CA SER A 106 6.77 10.23 7.32
C SER A 106 6.09 10.83 8.51
N ILE A 107 5.85 10.03 9.55
CA ILE A 107 5.33 10.47 10.83
C ILE A 107 6.51 10.55 11.79
N ARG A 108 6.75 11.74 12.33
CA ARG A 108 7.93 12.05 13.15
C ARG A 108 7.49 12.35 14.57
N HIS A 109 7.63 11.37 15.46
CA HIS A 109 7.22 11.46 16.86
C HIS A 109 8.29 10.83 17.77
N PRO A 110 8.67 11.42 18.90
CA PRO A 110 9.67 10.81 19.79
C PRO A 110 9.28 9.42 20.29
N ASN A 111 10.17 8.43 20.20
CA ASN A 111 9.91 7.04 20.59
C ASN A 111 8.69 6.40 19.89
N ILE A 112 8.46 6.75 18.62
CA ILE A 112 7.24 6.40 17.85
C ILE A 112 6.88 4.91 17.92
N LYS A 113 7.89 4.03 18.02
CA LYS A 113 7.72 2.58 18.13
C LYS A 113 6.80 2.16 19.28
N ARG A 114 6.79 2.90 20.39
CA ARG A 114 5.99 2.57 21.60
C ARG A 114 4.49 2.76 21.39
N TYR A 115 4.10 3.50 20.36
CA TYR A 115 2.72 3.86 20.08
C TYR A 115 2.09 3.02 18.97
N ILE A 116 2.82 2.05 18.39
CA ILE A 116 2.29 1.16 17.36
C ILE A 116 1.31 0.17 18.01
N LEU A 117 0.09 0.07 17.47
CA LEU A 117 -0.98 -0.80 17.94
C LEU A 117 -0.95 -2.21 17.35
N GLU A 118 -0.33 -2.39 16.18
CA GLU A 118 -0.27 -3.66 15.44
C GLU A 118 1.13 -4.31 15.56
N GLU A 119 1.20 -5.52 16.15
CA GLU A 119 2.24 -6.53 15.91
C GLU A 119 1.77 -7.55 14.85
#